data_AF-A0A8J7X2U2-F1
#
_entry.id   AF-A0A8J7X2U2-F1
#
_cell.length_a   1.000
_cell.length_b   1.000
_cell.length_c   1.000
_cell.angle_alpha   90.00
_cell.angle_beta   90.00
_cell.angle_gamma   90.00
#
_symmetry.space_group_name_H-M   'P 1'
#
loop_
_entity.id
_entity.type
_entity.pdbx_description
1 polymer ?
#
loop_
_entity_poly.entity_id
_entity_poly.type
_entity_poly.pdbx_seq_one_letter_code
_entity_poly.pdbx_strand_id
1 'polypeptide(L)'
;MDPAHRPLAADAAARLPRRQRPGDGGAGLGRRPTAVRAESRRAARHRLVGAVAGLAVAFRVRPSRSRPLPHAQAGRRQPGRRAGLGSAGAAARIARTRPALGLVRGRLGLGRRHRRLLRRRPAGQAQTGPQHQPEQELGRFLGRSDRCRPCRHHRRASARAGLDRPARPAAADPGGGHDVGGRRSVREPAQTPLRPQGLGAHHSRPRRHARPARQHPRCPAGVRGGQVVARSLRRIALLGATGSIGASALDVIARHPDRYVVDALSAHAQVDALIALCVRFRPRRAVIAEPARYAALRDGLAAAGLPTEAMAGPESLVEIAAAAENDTVIAAIVGAAGVASTLAAARAGKRLLLANKESVVLAGERLMAELRASGAHLVPIDSEHNAIFQCLPADGSRAGIRRIVLTASGGPFRGWDRERLTEVTPEQACAHPNWSMGRKISVDSATLMNKGLEVIEAHHLFELPAERIEVVVHPQSSIHSLVDYVDGSMLAQLGQPDMRTTLAVGLAWPERIEAGVAPLDLVALGRLDFQAPDTAAFPCLRLAYAALQAGGSLPAVLNAANEIAVSAFLQRRLAFLGIPALIEDTMDRLHALPGDTLEARLAADAEARNVASERLARGAVS
;
A
#
# COMPACT_ATOMS: atom_id res chain seq x y z
N MET A 1 -78.38 14.95 -41.82
CA MET A 1 -78.50 15.70 -40.55
C MET A 1 -77.30 16.61 -40.45
N ASP A 2 -77.49 17.80 -39.88
CA ASP A 2 -76.53 18.91 -39.98
C ASP A 2 -75.30 18.80 -39.06
N PRO A 3 -74.26 19.66 -39.25
CA PRO A 3 -72.90 19.41 -38.79
C PRO A 3 -72.46 20.44 -37.72
N ALA A 4 -71.30 21.09 -37.92
CA ALA A 4 -70.86 22.36 -37.30
C ALA A 4 -70.43 22.32 -35.80
N HIS A 5 -69.53 23.20 -35.29
CA HIS A 5 -68.58 24.09 -35.98
C HIS A 5 -67.31 24.36 -35.12
N ARG A 6 -66.21 24.73 -35.82
CA ARG A 6 -64.99 25.45 -35.35
C ARG A 6 -65.27 27.00 -35.37
N PRO A 7 -64.34 27.96 -35.10
CA PRO A 7 -62.92 27.94 -34.66
C PRO A 7 -62.52 29.13 -33.68
N LEU A 8 -61.23 29.54 -33.70
CA LEU A 8 -60.58 30.83 -33.34
C LEU A 8 -60.15 31.04 -31.86
N ALA A 9 -58.99 31.62 -31.48
CA ALA A 9 -57.87 32.39 -32.09
C ALA A 9 -57.87 33.94 -31.90
N ALA A 10 -56.64 34.51 -31.86
CA ALA A 10 -56.25 35.94 -31.84
C ALA A 10 -56.33 36.74 -30.51
N ASP A 11 -55.18 36.84 -29.83
CA ASP A 11 -54.38 38.07 -29.64
C ASP A 11 -55.05 39.47 -29.53
N ALA A 12 -54.80 40.18 -28.41
CA ALA A 12 -54.71 41.64 -28.31
C ALA A 12 -54.15 42.10 -26.93
N ALA A 13 -53.35 43.17 -26.89
CA ALA A 13 -52.75 43.72 -25.65
C ALA A 13 -53.33 45.08 -25.21
N ALA A 14 -53.31 45.39 -23.90
CA ALA A 14 -53.77 46.69 -23.39
C ALA A 14 -53.07 47.22 -22.10
N ARG A 15 -52.37 48.35 -22.29
CA ARG A 15 -52.36 49.58 -21.44
C ARG A 15 -51.68 49.61 -20.04
N LEU A 16 -50.56 50.35 -20.03
CA LEU A 16 -50.04 51.22 -18.96
C LEU A 16 -51.12 52.07 -18.23
N PRO A 17 -50.85 52.52 -16.98
CA PRO A 17 -50.32 53.90 -16.80
C PRO A 17 -49.11 54.03 -15.82
N ARG A 18 -48.75 55.27 -15.44
CA ARG A 18 -47.44 55.68 -14.85
C ARG A 18 -47.56 56.42 -13.50
N ARG A 19 -46.51 56.28 -12.66
CA ARG A 19 -46.03 57.24 -11.61
C ARG A 19 -47.06 57.55 -10.47
N GLN A 20 -46.75 58.18 -9.32
CA GLN A 20 -45.68 59.12 -8.93
C GLN A 20 -45.44 59.09 -7.39
N ARG A 21 -44.38 59.75 -6.88
CA ARG A 21 -44.15 60.07 -5.43
C ARG A 21 -44.57 61.52 -5.13
N PRO A 22 -45.11 61.85 -3.93
CA PRO A 22 -44.28 62.27 -2.76
C PRO A 22 -43.95 61.13 -1.74
N GLY A 23 -43.55 61.34 -0.48
CA GLY A 23 -43.33 62.58 0.31
C GLY A 23 -42.82 62.29 1.75
N ASP A 24 -42.75 63.32 2.61
CA ASP A 24 -42.24 63.30 4.00
C ASP A 24 -43.33 63.67 5.05
N GLY A 25 -43.13 63.31 6.33
CA GLY A 25 -43.64 64.13 7.46
C GLY A 25 -44.26 63.45 8.71
N GLY A 26 -43.45 63.16 9.73
CA GLY A 26 -43.79 63.44 11.15
C GLY A 26 -44.58 62.44 12.02
N ALA A 27 -43.93 62.00 13.13
CA ALA A 27 -44.49 61.43 14.39
C ALA A 27 -45.33 60.12 14.33
N GLY A 28 -45.37 59.28 15.37
CA GLY A 28 -44.57 59.25 16.61
C GLY A 28 -45.04 58.17 17.62
N LEU A 29 -44.10 57.67 18.45
CA LEU A 29 -44.29 56.70 19.57
C LEU A 29 -44.66 55.24 19.15
N GLY A 30 -44.07 54.19 19.74
CA GLY A 30 -43.00 54.17 20.74
C GLY A 30 -42.50 52.76 21.15
N ARG A 31 -41.63 52.73 22.18
CA ARG A 31 -41.11 51.55 22.94
C ARG A 31 -40.14 50.57 22.24
N ARG A 32 -38.89 51.05 22.17
CA ARG A 32 -37.60 50.32 22.39
C ARG A 32 -37.57 49.51 23.72
N PRO A 33 -36.48 48.76 24.06
CA PRO A 33 -35.47 48.07 23.23
C PRO A 33 -35.02 46.68 23.77
N THR A 34 -34.21 45.96 22.98
CA THR A 34 -32.84 45.56 23.40
C THR A 34 -31.97 45.48 22.14
N ALA A 35 -30.66 45.75 22.25
CA ALA A 35 -29.79 45.86 21.08
C ALA A 35 -28.38 45.31 21.35
N VAL A 36 -27.84 44.60 20.36
CA VAL A 36 -26.40 44.41 20.17
C VAL A 36 -26.08 44.85 18.74
N ARG A 37 -25.18 45.82 18.60
CA ARG A 37 -24.64 46.26 17.31
C ARG A 37 -23.17 46.58 17.52
N ALA A 38 -22.29 45.91 16.78
CA ALA A 38 -20.86 46.15 16.82
C ALA A 38 -20.42 46.67 15.45
N GLU A 39 -19.83 47.87 15.39
CA GLU A 39 -19.01 48.23 14.22
C GLU A 39 -18.03 49.40 14.49
N SER A 40 -16.74 49.10 14.31
CA SER A 40 -15.63 50.03 13.99
C SER A 40 -15.25 51.15 15.00
N ARG A 41 -13.96 51.18 15.40
CA ARG A 41 -12.93 52.09 14.83
C ARG A 41 -11.54 51.99 15.51
N ARG A 42 -10.50 52.07 14.67
CA ARG A 42 -9.13 52.62 14.87
C ARG A 42 -8.33 52.32 16.16
N ALA A 43 -7.36 51.40 16.00
CA ALA A 43 -5.92 51.59 16.22
C ALA A 43 -5.36 52.62 17.23
N ALA A 44 -4.50 52.15 18.14
CA ALA A 44 -3.32 52.85 18.65
C ALA A 44 -2.20 51.85 19.03
N ARG A 45 -0.96 52.33 19.20
CA ARG A 45 0.21 51.57 19.67
C ARG A 45 0.38 51.74 21.19
N HIS A 46 1.08 50.82 21.88
CA HIS A 46 2.25 51.18 22.72
C HIS A 46 3.06 49.93 23.19
N ARG A 47 4.21 50.16 23.83
CA ARG A 47 5.19 49.15 24.30
C ARG A 47 5.21 49.01 25.83
N LEU A 48 5.54 47.82 26.32
CA LEU A 48 6.43 47.50 27.47
C LEU A 48 6.78 46.00 27.28
N VAL A 49 8.03 45.52 27.19
CA VAL A 49 9.19 45.58 28.10
C VAL A 49 8.95 44.82 29.41
N GLY A 50 9.61 43.67 29.54
CA GLY A 50 9.74 42.84 30.73
C GLY A 50 10.71 41.71 30.41
N ALA A 51 11.83 41.60 31.14
CA ALA A 51 12.94 40.72 30.78
C ALA A 51 13.46 39.93 31.98
N VAL A 52 13.77 38.65 31.77
CA VAL A 52 14.51 37.80 32.71
C VAL A 52 15.47 36.92 31.90
N ALA A 53 16.76 36.95 32.25
CA ALA A 53 17.75 35.97 31.79
C ALA A 53 17.87 34.86 32.85
N GLY A 54 18.29 33.63 32.55
CA GLY A 54 18.82 33.07 31.30
C GLY A 54 20.10 32.27 31.57
N LEU A 55 20.44 31.27 30.75
CA LEU A 55 21.80 30.71 30.68
C LEU A 55 21.97 29.85 29.41
N ALA A 56 22.99 30.13 28.60
CA ALA A 56 23.41 29.28 27.49
C ALA A 56 24.93 29.39 27.30
N VAL A 57 25.65 28.28 27.47
CA VAL A 57 27.12 28.24 27.35
C VAL A 57 27.50 28.13 25.88
N ALA A 58 28.29 29.08 25.38
CA ALA A 58 28.70 29.12 23.97
C ALA A 58 30.00 28.32 23.72
N PHE A 59 29.93 27.30 22.88
CA PHE A 59 31.11 26.73 22.22
C PHE A 59 31.39 27.44 20.90
N ARG A 60 32.67 27.65 20.57
CA ARG A 60 33.12 28.60 19.55
C ARG A 60 33.92 27.88 18.45
N VAL A 61 33.39 27.81 17.23
CA VAL A 61 34.10 27.31 16.05
C VAL A 61 34.08 28.38 14.96
N ARG A 62 35.22 28.63 14.30
CA ARG A 62 35.37 29.61 13.22
C ARG A 62 35.24 28.95 11.84
N PRO A 63 34.47 29.51 10.90
CA PRO A 63 34.67 29.29 9.47
C PRO A 63 35.68 30.30 8.89
N SER A 64 36.60 29.84 8.05
CA SER A 64 37.54 30.69 7.30
C SER A 64 36.94 31.16 5.97
N ARG A 65 37.07 32.46 5.64
CA ARG A 65 36.78 33.00 4.30
C ARG A 65 38.08 33.49 3.64
N SER A 66 38.32 33.07 2.41
CA SER A 66 39.36 33.62 1.53
C SER A 66 38.87 34.91 0.83
N ARG A 67 39.81 35.77 0.42
CA ARG A 67 39.57 37.03 -0.30
C ARG A 67 39.94 36.90 -1.79
N PRO A 68 39.18 37.52 -2.72
CA PRO A 68 39.64 37.85 -4.08
C PRO A 68 40.11 39.32 -4.19
N LEU A 69 40.96 39.64 -5.18
CA LEU A 69 41.32 40.96 -5.78
C LEU A 69 42.50 40.70 -6.78
N PRO A 70 42.85 41.57 -7.76
CA PRO A 70 41.99 42.22 -8.77
C PRO A 70 42.58 42.28 -10.22
N HIS A 71 41.74 42.74 -11.17
CA HIS A 71 42.02 43.44 -12.45
C HIS A 71 43.18 43.06 -13.41
N ALA A 72 42.78 42.81 -14.67
CA ALA A 72 43.44 43.30 -15.90
C ALA A 72 42.36 43.56 -16.99
N GLN A 73 42.65 44.32 -18.07
CA GLN A 73 41.65 44.77 -19.05
C GLN A 73 41.81 44.22 -20.48
N ALA A 74 40.65 44.02 -21.12
CA ALA A 74 40.30 44.22 -22.54
C ALA A 74 41.33 43.97 -23.67
N GLY A 75 40.97 43.06 -24.59
CA GLY A 75 41.44 43.03 -25.97
C GLY A 75 40.30 42.68 -26.94
N ARG A 76 39.85 43.63 -27.77
CA ARG A 76 38.81 43.41 -28.81
C ARG A 76 39.44 43.10 -30.17
N ARG A 77 38.88 42.14 -30.91
CA ARG A 77 38.75 42.19 -32.39
C ARG A 77 37.60 41.29 -32.88
N GLN A 78 37.08 41.58 -34.07
CA GLN A 78 35.85 41.01 -34.63
C GLN A 78 36.11 39.79 -35.55
N PRO A 79 35.08 38.96 -35.83
CA PRO A 79 35.23 37.74 -36.63
C PRO A 79 35.19 37.98 -38.14
N GLY A 80 35.96 37.18 -38.90
CA GLY A 80 35.90 37.09 -40.35
C GLY A 80 35.12 35.85 -40.83
N ARG A 81 34.18 36.04 -41.78
CA ARG A 81 33.50 34.93 -42.47
C ARG A 81 34.39 34.36 -43.59
N ARG A 82 34.31 33.05 -43.83
CA ARG A 82 34.13 32.46 -45.18
C ARG A 82 33.70 30.99 -45.12
N ALA A 83 33.03 30.54 -46.17
CA ALA A 83 32.66 29.14 -46.39
C ALA A 83 33.60 28.49 -47.42
N GLY A 84 33.69 27.16 -47.43
CA GLY A 84 34.51 26.41 -48.38
C GLY A 84 34.09 24.93 -48.45
N LEU A 85 33.76 24.48 -49.65
CA LEU A 85 33.35 23.10 -49.98
C LEU A 85 34.56 22.16 -50.06
N GLY A 86 34.30 20.84 -49.97
CA GLY A 86 34.82 19.95 -51.03
C GLY A 86 35.53 18.65 -50.62
N SER A 87 35.27 17.62 -51.45
CA SER A 87 36.11 16.44 -51.78
C SER A 87 36.43 15.38 -50.72
N ALA A 88 36.15 14.12 -51.11
CA ALA A 88 36.53 12.88 -50.45
C ALA A 88 38.00 12.47 -50.72
N GLY A 89 38.51 11.45 -50.01
CA GLY A 89 39.81 10.84 -50.34
C GLY A 89 40.22 9.61 -49.50
N ALA A 90 40.31 8.45 -50.16
CA ALA A 90 41.22 7.30 -49.91
C ALA A 90 41.45 6.72 -48.48
N ALA A 91 40.78 5.60 -48.23
CA ALA A 91 41.34 4.27 -47.91
C ALA A 91 42.55 4.09 -46.95
N ALA A 92 42.36 3.22 -45.94
CA ALA A 92 43.40 2.38 -45.36
C ALA A 92 42.91 0.93 -45.18
N ARG A 93 43.71 -0.06 -45.60
CA ARG A 93 43.46 -1.50 -45.36
C ARG A 93 44.45 -2.01 -44.32
N ILE A 94 43.97 -2.61 -43.22
CA ILE A 94 44.75 -3.52 -42.36
C ILE A 94 43.88 -4.74 -42.09
N ALA A 95 44.47 -5.95 -42.07
CA ALA A 95 43.73 -7.20 -42.06
C ALA A 95 44.36 -8.27 -41.16
N ARG A 96 43.50 -9.05 -40.48
CA ARG A 96 43.80 -10.23 -39.64
C ARG A 96 44.56 -9.87 -38.34
N THR A 97 44.53 -10.65 -37.26
CA THR A 97 44.00 -12.02 -37.02
C THR A 97 43.08 -12.07 -35.78
N ARG A 98 42.27 -13.13 -35.67
CA ARG A 98 41.65 -13.58 -34.40
C ARG A 98 42.34 -14.87 -33.94
N PRO A 99 42.64 -15.07 -32.64
CA PRO A 99 42.74 -16.39 -32.05
C PRO A 99 41.34 -16.91 -31.67
N ALA A 100 41.11 -18.22 -31.84
CA ALA A 100 39.95 -18.91 -31.29
C ALA A 100 40.43 -19.87 -30.19
N LEU A 101 39.71 -19.93 -29.06
CA LEU A 101 39.95 -20.93 -28.01
C LEU A 101 38.99 -22.11 -28.21
N GLY A 102 39.56 -23.32 -28.32
CA GLY A 102 38.84 -24.52 -28.75
C GLY A 102 38.14 -25.27 -27.61
N LEU A 103 37.14 -26.07 -27.97
CA LEU A 103 36.50 -27.03 -27.06
C LEU A 103 37.44 -28.18 -26.74
N VAL A 104 37.63 -28.50 -25.46
CA VAL A 104 38.20 -29.78 -25.03
C VAL A 104 37.08 -30.81 -24.83
N ARG A 105 37.05 -31.85 -25.68
CA ARG A 105 36.16 -33.01 -25.53
C ARG A 105 36.83 -34.09 -24.67
N GLY A 106 36.45 -34.18 -23.39
CA GLY A 106 36.74 -35.36 -22.58
C GLY A 106 35.73 -36.49 -22.85
N ARG A 107 36.17 -37.61 -23.43
CA ARG A 107 35.41 -38.87 -23.49
C ARG A 107 36.15 -39.97 -22.74
N LEU A 108 35.60 -40.38 -21.61
CA LEU A 108 35.74 -41.73 -21.05
C LEU A 108 34.33 -42.19 -20.65
N GLY A 109 34.09 -43.50 -20.58
CA GLY A 109 32.74 -44.01 -20.33
C GLY A 109 32.64 -45.50 -20.07
N LEU A 110 31.38 -45.94 -20.02
CA LEU A 110 30.88 -47.28 -19.67
C LEU A 110 30.92 -47.63 -18.17
N GLY A 111 29.72 -47.85 -17.63
CA GLY A 111 29.45 -48.21 -16.23
C GLY A 111 27.98 -48.59 -16.00
N ARG A 112 27.31 -49.19 -17.00
CA ARG A 112 25.89 -49.59 -16.90
C ARG A 112 25.75 -51.03 -16.39
N ARG A 113 25.44 -51.22 -15.10
CA ARG A 113 24.65 -52.38 -14.63
C ARG A 113 23.70 -51.98 -13.48
N HIS A 114 22.54 -52.65 -13.48
CA HIS A 114 21.47 -52.64 -12.47
C HIS A 114 20.57 -51.40 -12.39
N ARG A 115 19.31 -51.62 -11.95
CA ARG A 115 18.14 -50.81 -12.30
C ARG A 115 16.96 -51.11 -11.34
N ARG A 116 16.24 -50.06 -10.92
CA ARG A 116 14.90 -50.06 -10.27
C ARG A 116 14.78 -50.39 -8.77
N LEU A 117 13.68 -49.84 -8.22
CA LEU A 117 13.14 -49.95 -6.85
C LEU A 117 13.99 -49.21 -5.79
N LEU A 118 13.42 -48.42 -4.88
CA LEU A 118 12.01 -48.25 -4.48
C LEU A 118 11.46 -46.83 -4.75
N ARG A 119 10.13 -46.72 -4.91
CA ARG A 119 9.40 -45.44 -4.80
C ARG A 119 9.24 -45.07 -3.31
N ARG A 120 9.49 -43.81 -2.93
CA ARG A 120 8.85 -43.19 -1.76
C ARG A 120 7.86 -42.12 -2.23
N ARG A 121 6.72 -42.01 -1.54
CA ARG A 121 5.71 -40.97 -1.79
C ARG A 121 6.21 -39.63 -1.25
N PRO A 122 5.93 -38.48 -1.90
CA PRO A 122 5.91 -37.20 -1.20
C PRO A 122 4.89 -37.27 -0.05
N ALA A 123 5.18 -36.59 1.07
CA ALA A 123 4.18 -36.39 2.11
C ALA A 123 3.06 -35.49 1.57
N GLY A 124 1.82 -35.74 1.99
CA GLY A 124 0.67 -34.96 1.53
C GLY A 124 0.71 -33.52 2.06
N GLN A 125 0.80 -32.54 1.17
CA GLN A 125 0.41 -31.17 1.48
C GLN A 125 -1.10 -31.16 1.79
N ALA A 126 -1.50 -30.50 2.87
CA ALA A 126 -2.90 -30.35 3.23
C ALA A 126 -3.59 -29.40 2.25
N GLN A 127 -4.22 -29.93 1.21
CA GLN A 127 -4.94 -29.16 0.20
C GLN A 127 -6.25 -28.61 0.77
N THR A 128 -6.22 -27.41 1.34
CA THR A 128 -7.39 -26.53 1.36
C THR A 128 -7.64 -26.09 -0.09
N GLY A 129 -8.55 -26.78 -0.79
CA GLY A 129 -8.89 -26.46 -2.17
C GLY A 129 -9.44 -25.03 -2.32
N PRO A 130 -9.30 -24.40 -3.51
CA PRO A 130 -9.75 -23.05 -3.74
C PRO A 130 -11.29 -22.98 -3.64
N GLN A 131 -11.80 -22.45 -2.54
CA GLN A 131 -13.17 -21.96 -2.47
C GLN A 131 -13.31 -20.76 -3.41
N HIS A 132 -14.50 -20.60 -4.01
CA HIS A 132 -14.78 -19.57 -5.02
C HIS A 132 -14.32 -18.18 -4.55
N GLN A 133 -13.30 -17.63 -5.21
CA GLN A 133 -12.97 -16.21 -5.07
C GLN A 133 -14.06 -15.39 -5.78
N PRO A 134 -14.70 -14.41 -5.12
CA PRO A 134 -15.72 -13.59 -5.75
C PRO A 134 -15.12 -12.69 -6.83
N GLU A 135 -15.87 -12.44 -7.89
CA GLU A 135 -15.43 -11.57 -8.96
C GLU A 135 -15.25 -10.12 -8.46
N GLN A 136 -14.07 -9.56 -8.69
CA GLN A 136 -13.80 -8.15 -8.45
C GLN A 136 -14.38 -7.34 -9.62
N GLU A 137 -15.66 -7.00 -9.53
CA GLU A 137 -16.33 -6.15 -10.51
C GLU A 137 -15.73 -4.73 -10.49
N LEU A 138 -14.91 -4.43 -11.49
CA LEU A 138 -14.43 -3.08 -11.78
C LEU A 138 -15.62 -2.27 -12.31
N GLY A 139 -16.00 -1.22 -11.57
CA GLY A 139 -17.31 -0.57 -11.65
C GLY A 139 -17.77 -0.20 -13.07
N ARG A 140 -18.90 -0.78 -13.50
CA ARG A 140 -19.51 -0.53 -14.81
C ARG A 140 -20.70 0.43 -14.72
N PHE A 141 -20.44 1.72 -14.97
CA PHE A 141 -21.50 2.70 -15.24
C PHE A 141 -21.93 2.68 -16.73
N LEU A 142 -22.77 1.73 -17.13
CA LEU A 142 -23.59 1.83 -18.33
C LEU A 142 -24.94 1.12 -18.10
N GLY A 143 -26.03 1.88 -18.11
CA GLY A 143 -27.38 1.33 -17.97
C GLY A 143 -28.06 1.07 -19.32
N ARG A 144 -28.66 -0.10 -19.47
CA ARG A 144 -29.87 -0.32 -20.29
C ARG A 144 -30.60 -1.59 -19.85
N SER A 145 -31.91 -1.54 -19.93
CA SER A 145 -32.85 -2.60 -19.55
C SER A 145 -33.04 -3.64 -20.66
N ASP A 146 -33.24 -4.92 -20.32
CA ASP A 146 -34.48 -5.59 -20.77
C ASP A 146 -34.89 -6.88 -20.01
N ARG A 147 -36.21 -7.03 -19.88
CA ARG A 147 -37.06 -8.24 -19.72
C ARG A 147 -36.51 -9.53 -19.05
N CYS A 148 -37.06 -9.85 -17.88
CA CYS A 148 -37.10 -11.22 -17.33
C CYS A 148 -38.12 -12.12 -18.04
N ARG A 149 -37.80 -13.42 -18.18
CA ARG A 149 -38.78 -14.54 -18.14
C ARG A 149 -38.19 -15.75 -17.39
N PRO A 150 -39.01 -16.56 -16.69
CA PRO A 150 -38.51 -17.54 -15.72
C PRO A 150 -38.36 -18.96 -16.28
N CYS A 151 -37.36 -19.69 -15.80
CA CYS A 151 -37.26 -21.15 -15.93
C CYS A 151 -37.48 -21.83 -14.58
N ARG A 152 -38.40 -22.80 -14.53
CA ARG A 152 -38.55 -23.74 -13.41
C ARG A 152 -37.45 -24.82 -13.52
N HIS A 153 -37.06 -25.46 -12.42
CA HIS A 153 -37.22 -26.93 -12.27
C HIS A 153 -36.79 -27.48 -10.89
N HIS A 154 -37.46 -28.57 -10.53
CA HIS A 154 -37.12 -29.66 -9.60
C HIS A 154 -36.41 -29.40 -8.26
N ARG A 155 -37.21 -29.58 -7.20
CA ARG A 155 -36.82 -30.35 -6.01
C ARG A 155 -36.12 -31.66 -6.40
N ARG A 156 -35.04 -32.02 -5.69
CA ARG A 156 -34.76 -33.41 -5.31
C ARG A 156 -34.43 -33.47 -3.83
N ALA A 157 -35.04 -34.41 -3.11
CA ALA A 157 -34.68 -34.73 -1.74
C ALA A 157 -33.44 -35.65 -1.72
N SER A 158 -32.77 -35.73 -0.58
CA SER A 158 -31.77 -36.77 -0.28
C SER A 158 -31.89 -37.13 1.20
N ALA A 159 -31.87 -38.43 1.50
CA ALA A 159 -32.31 -38.94 2.79
C ALA A 159 -31.26 -38.81 3.90
N ARG A 160 -31.73 -38.79 5.15
CA ARG A 160 -30.88 -39.07 6.32
C ARG A 160 -30.63 -40.57 6.41
N ALA A 161 -29.37 -40.95 6.55
CA ALA A 161 -28.94 -42.17 7.20
C ALA A 161 -27.74 -41.82 8.09
N GLY A 162 -27.57 -42.54 9.19
CA GLY A 162 -26.47 -42.34 10.13
C GLY A 162 -26.00 -43.67 10.70
N LEU A 163 -25.12 -43.59 11.71
CA LEU A 163 -24.41 -44.72 12.32
C LEU A 163 -23.34 -45.33 11.38
N ASP A 164 -22.22 -45.87 11.84
CA ASP A 164 -21.80 -46.05 13.24
C ASP A 164 -20.28 -45.90 13.46
N ARG A 165 -19.85 -45.98 14.73
CA ARG A 165 -18.46 -45.81 15.18
C ARG A 165 -18.01 -47.02 16.00
N PRO A 166 -16.74 -47.45 15.89
CA PRO A 166 -16.05 -48.03 17.05
C PRO A 166 -14.69 -47.37 17.33
N ALA A 167 -14.04 -47.81 18.42
CA ALA A 167 -12.95 -47.10 19.08
C ALA A 167 -11.60 -47.86 19.10
N ARG A 168 -10.59 -47.22 19.70
CA ARG A 168 -9.24 -47.77 19.99
C ARG A 168 -9.26 -48.75 21.18
N PRO A 169 -8.27 -49.65 21.29
CA PRO A 169 -7.65 -50.05 22.55
C PRO A 169 -6.30 -49.32 22.80
N ALA A 170 -5.67 -49.54 23.97
CA ALA A 170 -4.42 -48.90 24.39
C ALA A 170 -3.60 -49.81 25.35
N ALA A 171 -2.38 -49.37 25.69
CA ALA A 171 -1.40 -50.04 26.58
C ALA A 171 -0.75 -51.33 25.99
N ALA A 172 0.39 -51.84 26.47
CA ALA A 172 1.24 -51.42 27.61
C ALA A 172 2.75 -51.61 27.33
N ASP A 173 3.60 -51.08 28.22
CA ASP A 173 5.04 -51.41 28.41
C ASP A 173 5.18 -52.63 29.35
N PRO A 174 6.24 -53.46 29.29
CA PRO A 174 7.32 -53.29 30.28
C PRO A 174 8.76 -53.73 29.87
N GLY A 175 9.75 -52.88 30.16
CA GLY A 175 10.82 -53.17 31.16
C GLY A 175 11.99 -54.16 30.90
N GLY A 176 13.21 -53.71 31.25
CA GLY A 176 14.45 -54.51 31.41
C GLY A 176 15.44 -54.43 30.22
N GLY A 177 16.77 -54.53 30.38
CA GLY A 177 17.62 -54.59 31.59
C GLY A 177 19.00 -55.23 31.29
N HIS A 178 20.10 -54.73 31.88
CA HIS A 178 21.49 -55.28 31.82
C HIS A 178 22.24 -55.25 30.45
N ASP A 179 23.58 -55.20 30.33
CA ASP A 179 24.65 -54.61 31.18
C ASP A 179 26.01 -54.50 30.41
N VAL A 180 27.02 -53.85 31.03
CA VAL A 180 28.50 -53.87 30.80
C VAL A 180 29.08 -53.66 29.38
N GLY A 181 30.07 -52.73 29.24
CA GLY A 181 30.91 -52.66 28.04
C GLY A 181 31.91 -51.49 27.92
N GLY A 182 32.75 -51.22 28.93
CA GLY A 182 33.63 -50.03 28.95
C GLY A 182 35.08 -50.24 28.46
N ARG A 183 35.75 -49.15 28.02
CA ARG A 183 37.23 -48.97 27.93
C ARG A 183 37.60 -47.47 28.02
N ARG A 184 38.83 -47.15 28.46
CA ARG A 184 39.32 -45.77 28.74
C ARG A 184 40.65 -45.45 28.04
N SER A 185 40.82 -44.16 27.70
CA SER A 185 42.06 -43.33 27.71
C SER A 185 43.37 -43.79 27.06
N VAL A 186 44.06 -42.85 26.37
CA VAL A 186 45.46 -42.38 26.61
C VAL A 186 45.69 -41.08 25.77
N ARG A 187 46.80 -40.35 25.94
CA ARG A 187 47.07 -38.99 25.41
C ARG A 187 48.57 -38.74 25.13
N GLU A 188 48.89 -37.66 24.40
CA GLU A 188 50.20 -36.94 24.33
C GLU A 188 51.39 -37.60 23.57
N PRO A 189 52.48 -36.88 23.18
CA PRO A 189 52.73 -35.40 23.05
C PRO A 189 53.53 -34.92 21.78
N ALA A 190 53.88 -33.61 21.72
CA ALA A 190 55.03 -32.95 21.02
C ALA A 190 55.03 -32.77 19.47
N GLN A 191 55.71 -31.79 18.80
CA GLN A 191 56.30 -30.44 19.06
C GLN A 191 56.80 -29.83 17.68
N THR A 192 56.97 -28.53 17.34
CA THR A 192 56.47 -27.22 17.86
C THR A 192 56.43 -26.02 16.85
N PRO A 193 57.51 -25.50 16.19
CA PRO A 193 57.63 -24.03 16.04
C PRO A 193 57.66 -23.38 14.62
N LEU A 194 57.08 -22.16 14.52
CA LEU A 194 57.76 -20.91 14.07
C LEU A 194 56.98 -19.64 14.52
N ARG A 195 57.49 -18.42 14.26
CA ARG A 195 57.23 -17.20 15.09
C ARG A 195 56.41 -16.04 14.45
N PRO A 196 55.96 -15.02 15.26
CA PRO A 196 54.86 -14.10 14.90
C PRO A 196 55.20 -12.58 14.91
N GLN A 197 54.16 -11.75 14.76
CA GLN A 197 54.02 -10.34 15.20
C GLN A 197 52.67 -10.27 15.97
N GLY A 198 52.41 -9.51 17.06
CA GLY A 198 52.95 -8.25 17.61
C GLY A 198 51.82 -7.20 17.52
N LEU A 199 51.31 -6.50 18.54
CA LEU A 199 51.66 -6.22 19.96
C LEU A 199 50.36 -6.35 20.83
N GLY A 200 50.29 -6.22 22.16
CA GLY A 200 51.25 -5.90 23.24
C GLY A 200 50.61 -6.21 24.61
N ALA A 201 51.35 -6.15 25.72
CA ALA A 201 50.97 -6.80 26.99
C ALA A 201 50.57 -5.85 28.14
N HIS A 202 49.84 -6.38 29.14
CA HIS A 202 49.91 -5.93 30.54
C HIS A 202 49.68 -7.09 31.54
N HIS A 203 50.04 -6.87 32.80
CA HIS A 203 50.42 -7.93 33.74
C HIS A 203 49.28 -8.48 34.63
N SER A 204 49.42 -9.73 35.05
CA SER A 204 48.64 -10.39 36.09
C SER A 204 49.37 -10.41 37.44
N ARG A 205 48.67 -10.10 38.54
CA ARG A 205 49.08 -10.35 39.94
C ARG A 205 47.85 -10.76 40.78
N PRO A 206 48.03 -11.45 41.92
CA PRO A 206 47.02 -12.38 42.44
C PRO A 206 45.87 -11.72 43.23
N ARG A 207 44.75 -12.45 43.30
CA ARG A 207 43.56 -12.10 44.10
C ARG A 207 43.91 -12.00 45.59
N ARG A 208 43.39 -10.97 46.27
CA ARG A 208 43.20 -10.94 47.74
C ARG A 208 41.70 -10.94 48.05
N HIS A 209 41.31 -11.51 49.18
CA HIS A 209 39.91 -11.64 49.59
C HIS A 209 39.30 -10.28 49.96
N ALA A 210 38.03 -10.06 49.60
CA ALA A 210 37.26 -8.91 50.06
C ALA A 210 36.77 -9.12 51.50
N ARG A 211 36.86 -8.06 52.33
CA ARG A 211 36.17 -7.95 53.63
C ARG A 211 34.89 -7.11 53.48
N PRO A 212 33.85 -7.33 54.30
CA PRO A 212 32.54 -6.70 54.12
C PRO A 212 32.46 -5.25 54.64
N ALA A 213 31.93 -4.37 53.80
CA ALA A 213 31.46 -3.01 54.10
C ALA A 213 30.57 -2.56 52.93
N ARG A 214 29.44 -1.85 53.09
CA ARG A 214 28.69 -1.38 54.27
C ARG A 214 27.18 -1.51 53.96
N GLN A 215 26.32 -1.27 54.95
CA GLN A 215 24.85 -1.31 54.77
C GLN A 215 24.37 -0.24 53.77
N HIS A 216 23.52 -0.61 52.82
CA HIS A 216 22.71 0.34 52.04
C HIS A 216 21.42 0.68 52.80
N PRO A 217 20.89 1.91 52.66
CA PRO A 217 19.64 2.31 53.31
C PRO A 217 18.44 1.49 52.79
N ARG A 218 17.47 1.25 53.66
CA ARG A 218 16.26 0.47 53.35
C ARG A 218 15.45 1.17 52.24
N CYS A 219 15.23 0.49 51.12
CA CYS A 219 14.12 0.85 50.23
C CYS A 219 12.79 0.72 50.99
N PRO A 220 11.86 1.69 50.90
CA PRO A 220 10.55 1.56 51.51
C PRO A 220 9.77 0.44 50.80
N ALA A 221 9.38 -0.59 51.55
CA ALA A 221 8.48 -1.63 51.08
C ALA A 221 7.08 -1.03 50.90
N GLY A 222 6.83 -0.50 49.69
CA GLY A 222 5.70 0.36 49.39
C GLY A 222 5.10 0.10 48.02
N VAL A 223 5.01 -1.17 47.61
CA VAL A 223 4.25 -1.58 46.42
C VAL A 223 2.75 -1.40 46.70
N ARG A 224 2.29 -0.14 46.62
CA ARG A 224 0.87 0.12 46.33
C ARG A 224 0.57 -0.60 45.01
N GLY A 225 -0.45 -1.45 45.01
CA GLY A 225 -0.80 -2.25 43.84
C GLY A 225 -0.91 -1.34 42.61
N GLY A 226 -0.04 -1.57 41.63
CA GLY A 226 -0.10 -0.83 40.38
C GLY A 226 -1.47 -1.08 39.78
N GLN A 227 -2.26 -0.02 39.60
CA GLN A 227 -3.50 -0.13 38.84
C GLN A 227 -3.12 -0.69 37.48
N VAL A 228 -3.63 -1.88 37.16
CA VAL A 228 -3.69 -2.33 35.77
C VAL A 228 -4.63 -1.34 35.10
N VAL A 229 -4.03 -0.32 34.46
CA VAL A 229 -4.76 0.62 33.61
C VAL A 229 -5.30 -0.22 32.47
N ALA A 230 -6.55 -0.66 32.62
CA ALA A 230 -7.23 -1.47 31.65
C ALA A 230 -7.22 -0.72 30.33
N ARG A 231 -6.37 -1.17 29.40
CA ARG A 231 -6.23 -0.54 28.08
C ARG A 231 -7.59 -0.61 27.42
N SER A 232 -8.20 0.56 27.19
CA SER A 232 -9.48 0.65 26.50
C SER A 232 -9.37 -0.05 25.15
N LEU A 233 -10.25 -1.03 24.90
CA LEU A 233 -10.29 -1.78 23.65
C LEU A 233 -10.25 -0.81 22.46
N ARG A 234 -9.27 -0.98 21.57
CA ARG A 234 -9.22 -0.17 20.35
C ARG A 234 -10.41 -0.52 19.48
N ARG A 235 -11.17 0.51 19.12
CA ARG A 235 -12.43 0.43 18.39
C ARG A 235 -12.14 0.66 16.92
N ILE A 236 -12.42 -0.35 16.10
CA ILE A 236 -11.98 -0.43 14.70
C ILE A 236 -13.16 -0.22 13.75
N ALA A 237 -13.02 0.71 12.80
CA ALA A 237 -13.81 0.72 11.58
C ALA A 237 -13.01 0.02 10.46
N LEU A 238 -13.55 -1.07 9.90
CA LEU A 238 -12.93 -1.80 8.79
C LEU A 238 -13.68 -1.54 7.48
N LEU A 239 -13.04 -0.77 6.60
CA LEU A 239 -13.59 -0.39 5.30
C LEU A 239 -13.15 -1.43 4.26
N GLY A 240 -14.08 -2.15 3.64
CA GLY A 240 -13.76 -3.26 2.71
C GLY A 240 -13.59 -4.63 3.38
N ALA A 241 -14.38 -4.91 4.41
CA ALA A 241 -14.31 -6.11 5.25
C ALA A 241 -14.43 -7.45 4.49
N THR A 242 -15.16 -7.48 3.37
CA THR A 242 -15.34 -8.69 2.52
C THR A 242 -14.23 -8.88 1.48
N GLY A 243 -13.16 -8.07 1.50
CA GLY A 243 -11.96 -8.26 0.67
C GLY A 243 -10.88 -9.10 1.35
N SER A 244 -9.81 -9.45 0.62
CA SER A 244 -8.70 -10.27 1.14
C SER A 244 -8.00 -9.63 2.35
N ILE A 245 -7.74 -8.32 2.30
CA ILE A 245 -7.20 -7.55 3.44
C ILE A 245 -8.21 -7.50 4.59
N GLY A 246 -9.51 -7.38 4.30
CA GLY A 246 -10.57 -7.41 5.33
C GLY A 246 -10.64 -8.74 6.07
N ALA A 247 -10.61 -9.86 5.35
CA ALA A 247 -10.54 -11.20 5.95
C ALA A 247 -9.26 -11.39 6.77
N SER A 248 -8.11 -10.93 6.28
CA SER A 248 -6.82 -10.97 6.97
C SER A 248 -6.82 -10.12 8.24
N ALA A 249 -7.42 -8.92 8.20
CA ALA A 249 -7.56 -8.02 9.34
C ALA A 249 -8.44 -8.65 10.42
N LEU A 250 -9.55 -9.27 10.02
CA LEU A 250 -10.47 -9.95 10.94
C LEU A 250 -9.90 -11.26 11.52
N ASP A 251 -8.96 -11.93 10.84
CA ASP A 251 -8.18 -13.02 11.46
C ASP A 251 -7.24 -12.49 12.55
N VAL A 252 -6.53 -11.39 12.32
CA VAL A 252 -5.64 -10.79 13.35
C VAL A 252 -6.45 -10.20 14.51
N ILE A 253 -7.53 -9.48 14.24
CA ILE A 253 -8.42 -8.90 15.28
C ILE A 253 -9.02 -10.01 16.16
N ALA A 254 -9.47 -11.12 15.57
CA ALA A 254 -10.06 -12.23 16.31
C ALA A 254 -9.08 -12.98 17.25
N ARG A 255 -7.76 -12.77 17.09
CA ARG A 255 -6.74 -13.37 17.96
C ARG A 255 -6.52 -12.59 19.26
N HIS A 256 -6.90 -11.30 19.31
CA HIS A 256 -6.66 -10.41 20.45
C HIS A 256 -7.96 -9.68 20.88
N PRO A 257 -9.01 -10.42 21.30
CA PRO A 257 -10.30 -9.84 21.71
C PRO A 257 -10.22 -9.00 23.00
N ASP A 258 -9.12 -9.13 23.75
CA ASP A 258 -8.72 -8.31 24.90
C ASP A 258 -8.11 -6.96 24.51
N ARG A 259 -7.77 -6.76 23.22
CA ARG A 259 -7.14 -5.54 22.69
C ARG A 259 -8.03 -4.78 21.69
N TYR A 260 -8.85 -5.48 20.91
CA TYR A 260 -9.56 -4.92 19.76
C TYR A 260 -11.05 -5.27 19.74
N VAL A 261 -11.88 -4.32 19.33
CA VAL A 261 -13.30 -4.53 19.05
C VAL A 261 -13.67 -3.88 17.71
N VAL A 262 -14.48 -4.56 16.91
CA VAL A 262 -15.00 -4.02 15.65
C VAL A 262 -16.20 -3.12 15.98
N ASP A 263 -16.09 -1.82 15.68
CA ASP A 263 -17.18 -0.85 15.82
C ASP A 263 -18.02 -0.78 14.54
N ALA A 264 -17.37 -0.78 13.37
CA ALA A 264 -18.03 -0.71 12.07
C ALA A 264 -17.38 -1.64 11.02
N LEU A 265 -18.21 -2.22 10.15
CA LEU A 265 -17.79 -2.96 8.96
C LEU A 265 -18.37 -2.32 7.70
N SER A 266 -17.66 -2.37 6.57
CA SER A 266 -18.27 -2.09 5.26
C SER A 266 -17.94 -3.13 4.19
N ALA A 267 -18.84 -3.26 3.20
CA ALA A 267 -18.63 -4.01 1.97
C ALA A 267 -19.08 -3.18 0.77
N HIS A 268 -18.64 -3.56 -0.44
CA HIS A 268 -19.12 -2.90 -1.66
C HIS A 268 -20.55 -3.35 -2.01
N ALA A 269 -20.70 -4.63 -2.34
CA ALA A 269 -21.94 -5.23 -2.86
C ALA A 269 -22.30 -6.60 -2.22
N GLN A 270 -21.39 -7.22 -1.47
CA GLN A 270 -21.55 -8.57 -0.91
C GLN A 270 -22.32 -8.55 0.44
N VAL A 271 -23.64 -8.39 0.37
CA VAL A 271 -24.53 -8.30 1.54
C VAL A 271 -24.46 -9.51 2.45
N ASP A 272 -24.62 -10.73 1.92
CA ASP A 272 -24.67 -11.95 2.75
C ASP A 272 -23.34 -12.19 3.49
N ALA A 273 -22.21 -11.90 2.84
CA ALA A 273 -20.89 -11.96 3.45
C ALA A 273 -20.74 -10.90 4.55
N LEU A 274 -21.23 -9.67 4.33
CA LEU A 274 -21.23 -8.62 5.36
C LEU A 274 -22.09 -9.01 6.57
N ILE A 275 -23.27 -9.59 6.36
CA ILE A 275 -24.15 -10.09 7.43
C ILE A 275 -23.44 -11.21 8.21
N ALA A 276 -22.82 -12.18 7.54
CA ALA A 276 -22.08 -13.25 8.19
C ALA A 276 -20.91 -12.73 9.07
N LEU A 277 -20.22 -11.69 8.61
CA LEU A 277 -19.22 -10.99 9.43
C LEU A 277 -19.86 -10.23 10.61
N CYS A 278 -21.03 -9.61 10.42
CA CYS A 278 -21.76 -8.94 11.50
C CYS A 278 -22.26 -9.92 12.57
N VAL A 279 -22.70 -11.14 12.20
CA VAL A 279 -23.05 -12.20 13.15
C VAL A 279 -21.85 -12.60 14.01
N ARG A 280 -20.66 -12.71 13.41
CA ARG A 280 -19.41 -13.09 14.09
C ARG A 280 -18.83 -11.98 14.98
N PHE A 281 -18.80 -10.74 14.50
CA PHE A 281 -18.08 -9.64 15.14
C PHE A 281 -18.97 -8.61 15.87
N ARG A 282 -20.29 -8.65 15.64
CA ARG A 282 -21.32 -7.78 16.26
C ARG A 282 -20.94 -6.28 16.27
N PRO A 283 -20.60 -5.69 15.10
CA PRO A 283 -20.34 -4.26 15.01
C PRO A 283 -21.61 -3.47 15.34
N ARG A 284 -21.43 -2.20 15.73
CA ARG A 284 -22.54 -1.26 15.90
C ARG A 284 -23.11 -0.81 14.56
N ARG A 285 -22.26 -0.64 13.54
CA ARG A 285 -22.62 -0.14 12.20
C ARG A 285 -22.17 -1.10 11.09
N ALA A 286 -22.99 -1.26 10.07
CA ALA A 286 -22.69 -2.01 8.85
C ALA A 286 -23.06 -1.19 7.61
N VAL A 287 -22.08 -0.94 6.73
CA VAL A 287 -22.27 -0.08 5.55
C VAL A 287 -22.17 -0.90 4.25
N ILE A 288 -23.17 -0.81 3.38
CA ILE A 288 -23.10 -1.32 2.01
C ILE A 288 -22.88 -0.15 1.04
N ALA A 289 -21.79 -0.17 0.27
CA ALA A 289 -21.43 0.98 -0.57
C ALA A 289 -22.43 1.21 -1.71
N GLU A 290 -23.09 0.15 -2.20
CA GLU A 290 -24.13 0.21 -3.23
C GLU A 290 -25.52 0.49 -2.59
N PRO A 291 -26.14 1.69 -2.77
CA PRO A 291 -27.39 2.05 -2.09
C PRO A 291 -28.58 1.15 -2.43
N ALA A 292 -28.61 0.59 -3.64
CA ALA A 292 -29.65 -0.35 -4.08
C ALA A 292 -29.73 -1.62 -3.20
N ARG A 293 -28.67 -1.96 -2.47
CA ARG A 293 -28.61 -3.12 -1.57
C ARG A 293 -28.93 -2.81 -0.11
N TYR A 294 -29.23 -1.55 0.24
CA TYR A 294 -29.54 -1.12 1.61
C TYR A 294 -30.64 -1.97 2.28
N ALA A 295 -31.76 -2.19 1.58
CA ALA A 295 -32.89 -2.95 2.12
C ALA A 295 -32.50 -4.40 2.45
N ALA A 296 -31.75 -5.07 1.57
CA ALA A 296 -31.26 -6.43 1.80
C ALA A 296 -30.32 -6.51 3.02
N LEU A 297 -29.45 -5.52 3.22
CA LEU A 297 -28.60 -5.46 4.42
C LEU A 297 -29.46 -5.25 5.69
N ARG A 298 -30.35 -4.26 5.70
CA ARG A 298 -31.23 -3.94 6.83
C ARG A 298 -32.07 -5.16 7.24
N ASP A 299 -32.75 -5.76 6.27
CA ASP A 299 -33.70 -6.85 6.53
C ASP A 299 -32.96 -8.15 6.90
N GLY A 300 -31.78 -8.38 6.33
CA GLY A 300 -30.92 -9.50 6.70
C GLY A 300 -30.29 -9.38 8.09
N LEU A 301 -29.89 -8.18 8.53
CA LEU A 301 -29.42 -7.94 9.90
C LEU A 301 -30.55 -8.10 10.93
N ALA A 302 -31.75 -7.61 10.61
CA ALA A 302 -32.94 -7.79 11.44
C ALA A 302 -33.34 -9.27 11.54
N ALA A 303 -33.33 -10.02 10.43
CA ALA A 303 -33.60 -11.46 10.41
C ALA A 303 -32.52 -12.28 11.17
N ALA A 304 -31.28 -11.78 11.24
CA ALA A 304 -30.21 -12.34 12.06
C ALA A 304 -30.30 -11.95 13.55
N GLY A 305 -31.29 -11.15 13.96
CA GLY A 305 -31.48 -10.69 15.34
C GLY A 305 -30.39 -9.73 15.84
N LEU A 306 -29.72 -9.01 14.93
CA LEU A 306 -28.61 -8.12 15.26
C LEU A 306 -29.09 -6.67 15.49
N PRO A 307 -28.66 -5.99 16.56
CA PRO A 307 -28.90 -4.56 16.77
C PRO A 307 -27.93 -3.68 15.97
N THR A 308 -27.34 -4.21 14.90
CA THR A 308 -26.38 -3.50 14.04
C THR A 308 -27.13 -2.54 13.12
N GLU A 309 -26.77 -1.26 13.18
CA GLU A 309 -27.28 -0.21 12.32
C GLU A 309 -26.85 -0.45 10.87
N ALA A 310 -27.83 -0.60 9.98
CA ALA A 310 -27.59 -0.66 8.54
C ALA A 310 -27.47 0.76 7.98
N MET A 311 -26.44 1.00 7.16
CA MET A 311 -26.21 2.26 6.44
C MET A 311 -25.82 1.95 4.97
N ALA A 312 -25.85 2.94 4.09
CA ALA A 312 -25.43 2.74 2.70
C ALA A 312 -24.87 4.00 2.02
N GLY A 313 -24.17 3.79 0.91
CA GLY A 313 -23.59 4.85 0.08
C GLY A 313 -22.21 5.37 0.55
N PRO A 314 -21.53 6.16 -0.28
CA PRO A 314 -20.20 6.70 0.01
C PRO A 314 -20.19 7.70 1.18
N GLU A 315 -21.28 8.41 1.42
CA GLU A 315 -21.44 9.32 2.56
C GLU A 315 -21.34 8.56 3.88
N SER A 316 -22.01 7.41 3.99
CA SER A 316 -21.93 6.53 5.16
C SER A 316 -20.51 5.98 5.38
N LEU A 317 -19.72 5.76 4.32
CA LEU A 317 -18.32 5.35 4.44
C LEU A 317 -17.42 6.48 4.98
N VAL A 318 -17.69 7.73 4.57
CA VAL A 318 -17.04 8.93 5.13
C VAL A 318 -17.43 9.13 6.59
N GLU A 319 -18.70 8.93 6.93
CA GLU A 319 -19.20 9.05 8.30
C GLU A 319 -18.51 8.06 9.24
N ILE A 320 -18.55 6.75 8.96
CA ILE A 320 -17.94 5.75 9.85
C ILE A 320 -16.41 5.87 9.94
N ALA A 321 -15.75 6.46 8.94
CA ALA A 321 -14.32 6.74 8.96
C ALA A 321 -13.95 7.94 9.87
N ALA A 322 -14.86 8.91 10.03
CA ALA A 322 -14.68 10.04 10.93
C ALA A 322 -15.25 9.80 12.34
N ALA A 323 -16.27 8.96 12.48
CA ALA A 323 -17.11 8.79 13.67
C ALA A 323 -16.31 8.63 14.98
N ALA A 324 -16.71 9.37 16.02
CA ALA A 324 -15.92 9.53 17.25
C ALA A 324 -15.74 8.23 18.06
N GLU A 325 -16.55 7.19 17.81
CA GLU A 325 -16.55 5.94 18.57
C GLU A 325 -15.59 4.88 18.01
N ASN A 326 -14.78 5.22 17.00
CA ASN A 326 -13.61 4.46 16.60
C ASN A 326 -12.32 5.31 16.71
N ASP A 327 -11.22 4.69 17.13
CA ASP A 327 -9.89 5.30 17.17
C ASP A 327 -9.02 4.84 15.98
N THR A 328 -9.31 3.66 15.43
CA THR A 328 -8.54 3.00 14.39
C THR A 328 -9.41 2.74 13.16
N VAL A 329 -8.92 3.13 11.98
CA VAL A 329 -9.60 2.88 10.69
C VAL A 329 -8.69 2.04 9.81
N ILE A 330 -9.21 0.92 9.29
CA ILE A 330 -8.53 0.10 8.29
C ILE A 330 -9.13 0.43 6.92
N ALA A 331 -8.36 1.13 6.09
CA ALA A 331 -8.75 1.55 4.75
C ALA A 331 -8.33 0.49 3.71
N ALA A 332 -9.22 -0.49 3.49
CA ALA A 332 -9.03 -1.64 2.61
C ALA A 332 -10.09 -1.76 1.48
N ILE A 333 -10.75 -0.63 1.15
CA ILE A 333 -11.44 -0.45 -0.14
C ILE A 333 -10.38 -0.50 -1.27
N VAL A 334 -10.78 -0.81 -2.51
CA VAL A 334 -9.89 -0.87 -3.69
C VAL A 334 -10.15 0.31 -4.62
N GLY A 335 -9.10 0.89 -5.20
CA GLY A 335 -9.23 1.98 -6.18
C GLY A 335 -9.66 3.32 -5.58
N ALA A 336 -9.98 4.28 -6.45
CA ALA A 336 -10.33 5.66 -6.10
C ALA A 336 -11.51 5.80 -5.12
N ALA A 337 -12.40 4.80 -5.03
CA ALA A 337 -13.56 4.80 -4.12
C ALA A 337 -13.19 4.88 -2.63
N GLY A 338 -11.95 4.55 -2.24
CA GLY A 338 -11.46 4.72 -0.87
C GLY A 338 -11.19 6.18 -0.46
N VAL A 339 -10.77 7.02 -1.41
CA VAL A 339 -10.10 8.32 -1.18
C VAL A 339 -10.83 9.22 -0.17
N ALA A 340 -12.15 9.40 -0.35
CA ALA A 340 -12.94 10.28 0.51
C ALA A 340 -12.96 9.82 1.98
N SER A 341 -13.12 8.50 2.20
CA SER A 341 -13.11 7.90 3.53
C SER A 341 -11.70 7.88 4.17
N THR A 342 -10.65 7.64 3.37
CA THR A 342 -9.25 7.75 3.80
C THR A 342 -8.92 9.16 4.30
N LEU A 343 -9.31 10.19 3.54
CA LEU A 343 -9.13 11.60 3.92
C LEU A 343 -10.02 12.04 5.09
N ALA A 344 -11.17 11.39 5.30
CA ALA A 344 -12.03 11.64 6.47
C ALA A 344 -11.41 11.08 7.76
N ALA A 345 -10.88 9.85 7.71
CA ALA A 345 -10.12 9.27 8.81
C ALA A 345 -8.85 10.09 9.15
N ALA A 346 -8.13 10.56 8.13
CA ALA A 346 -6.98 11.45 8.33
C ALA A 346 -7.39 12.77 9.01
N ARG A 347 -8.45 13.45 8.53
CA ARG A 347 -8.98 14.67 9.16
C ARG A 347 -9.46 14.47 10.60
N ALA A 348 -10.06 13.32 10.89
CA ALA A 348 -10.61 12.99 12.21
C ALA A 348 -9.56 12.47 13.23
N GLY A 349 -8.25 12.67 12.98
CA GLY A 349 -7.19 12.32 13.93
C GLY A 349 -6.98 10.82 14.15
N LYS A 350 -7.51 9.96 13.28
CA LYS A 350 -7.52 8.50 13.48
C LYS A 350 -6.12 7.88 13.40
N ARG A 351 -5.99 6.69 13.98
CA ARG A 351 -4.95 5.74 13.56
C ARG A 351 -5.38 5.10 12.24
N LEU A 352 -4.74 5.49 11.14
CA LEU A 352 -5.11 5.09 9.79
C LEU A 352 -4.21 3.94 9.30
N LEU A 353 -4.76 2.74 9.20
CA LEU A 353 -4.12 1.55 8.64
C LEU A 353 -4.45 1.50 7.15
N LEU A 354 -3.54 1.99 6.30
CA LEU A 354 -3.81 2.20 4.88
C LEU A 354 -3.32 1.03 4.02
N ALA A 355 -4.26 0.34 3.37
CA ALA A 355 -3.99 -0.70 2.36
C ALA A 355 -4.41 -0.29 0.93
N ASN A 356 -5.18 0.80 0.80
CA ASN A 356 -5.61 1.37 -0.47
C ASN A 356 -4.51 2.30 -1.03
N LYS A 357 -3.57 1.76 -1.81
CA LYS A 357 -2.49 2.53 -2.44
C LYS A 357 -3.01 3.63 -3.38
N GLU A 358 -4.16 3.40 -4.03
CA GLU A 358 -4.77 4.38 -4.90
C GLU A 358 -5.16 5.69 -4.17
N SER A 359 -5.46 5.66 -2.86
CA SER A 359 -5.66 6.88 -2.06
C SER A 359 -4.40 7.75 -1.98
N VAL A 360 -3.22 7.14 -2.00
CA VAL A 360 -1.95 7.88 -1.97
C VAL A 360 -1.57 8.35 -3.37
N VAL A 361 -1.85 7.55 -4.42
CA VAL A 361 -1.60 7.94 -5.82
C VAL A 361 -2.50 9.10 -6.28
N LEU A 362 -3.79 9.13 -5.88
CA LEU A 362 -4.73 10.18 -6.28
C LEU A 362 -4.73 11.41 -5.35
N ALA A 363 -4.32 11.26 -4.09
CA ALA A 363 -4.47 12.33 -3.09
C ALA A 363 -3.29 12.47 -2.12
N GLY A 364 -2.11 11.91 -2.42
CA GLY A 364 -0.97 11.79 -1.50
C GLY A 364 -0.56 13.09 -0.80
N GLU A 365 -0.32 14.17 -1.55
CA GLU A 365 -0.03 15.50 -0.98
C GLU A 365 -1.09 15.96 0.03
N ARG A 366 -2.37 15.83 -0.34
CA ARG A 366 -3.49 16.25 0.50
C ARG A 366 -3.61 15.35 1.73
N LEU A 367 -3.45 14.04 1.57
CA LEU A 367 -3.44 13.08 2.66
C LEU A 367 -2.33 13.41 3.67
N MET A 368 -1.09 13.65 3.21
CA MET A 368 0.02 14.04 4.09
C MET A 368 -0.23 15.40 4.77
N ALA A 369 -0.92 16.34 4.10
CA ALA A 369 -1.33 17.60 4.71
C ALA A 369 -2.39 17.40 5.81
N GLU A 370 -3.42 16.59 5.58
CA GLU A 370 -4.46 16.30 6.60
C GLU A 370 -3.87 15.55 7.80
N LEU A 371 -2.99 14.57 7.58
CA LEU A 371 -2.29 13.85 8.65
C LEU A 371 -1.46 14.79 9.53
N ARG A 372 -0.73 15.74 8.93
CA ARG A 372 0.00 16.79 9.65
C ARG A 372 -0.91 17.75 10.41
N ALA A 373 -2.06 18.10 9.85
CA ALA A 373 -2.98 19.07 10.43
C ALA A 373 -3.76 18.50 11.63
N SER A 374 -4.09 17.22 11.61
CA SER A 374 -4.88 16.54 12.64
C SER A 374 -4.05 15.81 13.70
N GLY A 375 -2.79 15.47 13.40
CA GLY A 375 -1.99 14.55 14.21
C GLY A 375 -2.36 13.07 14.03
N ALA A 376 -3.17 12.73 13.02
CA ALA A 376 -3.52 11.34 12.69
C ALA A 376 -2.28 10.49 12.38
N HIS A 377 -2.27 9.27 12.92
CA HIS A 377 -1.13 8.35 12.81
C HIS A 377 -1.37 7.30 11.73
N LEU A 378 -0.83 7.53 10.53
CA LEU A 378 -0.85 6.54 9.45
C LEU A 378 0.15 5.40 9.71
N VAL A 379 -0.26 4.17 9.41
CA VAL A 379 0.64 3.02 9.22
C VAL A 379 0.33 2.40 7.84
N PRO A 380 1.32 2.26 6.93
CA PRO A 380 1.09 1.56 5.69
C PRO A 380 0.92 0.05 5.94
N ILE A 381 -0.02 -0.56 5.24
CA ILE A 381 -0.33 -2.00 5.31
C ILE A 381 0.20 -2.76 4.09
N ASP A 382 0.42 -2.08 2.97
CA ASP A 382 1.09 -2.66 1.80
C ASP A 382 2.50 -3.15 2.18
N SER A 383 2.91 -4.31 1.67
CA SER A 383 4.04 -5.08 2.23
C SER A 383 5.36 -4.32 2.20
N GLU A 384 5.63 -3.69 1.07
CA GLU A 384 6.86 -2.97 0.75
C GLU A 384 7.03 -1.72 1.61
N HIS A 385 5.96 -0.96 1.85
CA HIS A 385 6.01 0.26 2.67
C HIS A 385 5.91 -0.07 4.16
N ASN A 386 5.20 -1.13 4.56
CA ASN A 386 5.23 -1.64 5.92
C ASN A 386 6.64 -2.14 6.30
N ALA A 387 7.34 -2.76 5.35
CA ALA A 387 8.73 -3.17 5.50
C ALA A 387 9.69 -1.98 5.67
N ILE A 388 9.54 -0.92 4.86
CA ILE A 388 10.28 0.35 5.05
C ILE A 388 9.97 0.95 6.43
N PHE A 389 8.68 1.07 6.77
CA PHE A 389 8.21 1.63 8.04
C PHE A 389 8.77 0.88 9.25
N GLN A 390 8.85 -0.45 9.20
CA GLN A 390 9.49 -1.27 10.24
C GLN A 390 11.02 -1.13 10.31
N CYS A 391 11.67 -0.65 9.25
CA CYS A 391 13.10 -0.33 9.24
C CYS A 391 13.38 1.11 9.72
N LEU A 392 12.37 1.97 9.86
CA LEU A 392 12.52 3.30 10.44
C LEU A 392 12.58 3.24 11.98
N PRO A 393 13.24 4.21 12.63
CA PRO A 393 13.12 4.45 14.06
C PRO A 393 11.65 4.64 14.51
N ALA A 394 11.36 4.29 15.76
CA ALA A 394 9.99 4.25 16.29
C ALA A 394 9.26 5.62 16.37
N ASP A 395 9.99 6.73 16.24
CA ASP A 395 9.48 8.10 16.16
C ASP A 395 9.13 8.53 14.71
N GLY A 396 9.34 7.67 13.71
CA GLY A 396 9.14 7.97 12.29
C GLY A 396 10.24 8.86 11.70
N SER A 397 11.38 9.02 12.37
CA SER A 397 12.50 9.82 11.89
C SER A 397 13.07 9.28 10.58
N ARG A 398 13.19 10.16 9.60
CA ARG A 398 13.73 9.88 8.26
C ARG A 398 15.12 10.50 8.06
N ALA A 399 15.72 10.98 9.15
CA ALA A 399 17.10 11.47 9.15
C ALA A 399 18.08 10.36 8.79
N GLY A 400 19.10 10.69 7.99
CA GLY A 400 20.15 9.75 7.62
C GLY A 400 19.75 8.67 6.59
N ILE A 401 18.50 8.61 6.12
CA ILE A 401 18.17 7.79 4.94
C ILE A 401 18.97 8.33 3.74
N ARG A 402 19.65 7.44 3.01
CA ARG A 402 20.23 7.69 1.69
C ARG A 402 19.18 7.46 0.61
N ARG A 403 18.54 6.28 0.58
CA ARG A 403 17.47 5.89 -0.35
C ARG A 403 16.62 4.76 0.23
N ILE A 404 15.51 4.42 -0.43
CA ILE A 404 14.72 3.20 -0.16
C ILE A 404 14.79 2.26 -1.37
N VAL A 405 14.65 0.97 -1.11
CA VAL A 405 14.64 -0.08 -2.14
C VAL A 405 13.34 -0.88 -2.01
N LEU A 406 12.42 -0.64 -2.95
CA LEU A 406 11.17 -1.36 -3.09
C LEU A 406 11.44 -2.68 -3.83
N THR A 407 11.36 -3.79 -3.11
CA THR A 407 11.53 -5.13 -3.72
C THR A 407 10.28 -5.57 -4.48
N ALA A 408 10.43 -6.26 -5.60
CA ALA A 408 9.33 -6.73 -6.45
C ALA A 408 9.44 -8.24 -6.78
N SER A 409 8.35 -8.97 -6.87
CA SER A 409 8.38 -10.39 -7.32
C SER A 409 8.89 -10.55 -8.76
N GLY A 410 8.69 -9.53 -9.59
CA GLY A 410 8.88 -9.57 -11.05
C GLY A 410 7.69 -10.15 -11.82
N GLY A 411 6.62 -10.58 -11.14
CA GLY A 411 5.42 -11.15 -11.75
C GLY A 411 5.62 -12.55 -12.37
N PRO A 412 4.54 -13.16 -12.91
CA PRO A 412 4.60 -14.47 -13.57
C PRO A 412 5.44 -14.51 -14.85
N PHE A 413 5.69 -13.36 -15.48
CA PHE A 413 6.39 -13.25 -16.77
C PHE A 413 7.85 -12.81 -16.65
N ARG A 414 8.43 -12.81 -15.44
CA ARG A 414 9.84 -12.46 -15.21
C ARG A 414 10.77 -13.27 -16.12
N GLY A 415 11.54 -12.59 -16.97
CA GLY A 415 12.46 -13.22 -17.92
C GLY A 415 11.81 -13.79 -19.19
N TRP A 416 10.59 -13.36 -19.53
CA TRP A 416 10.01 -13.56 -20.85
C TRP A 416 10.43 -12.41 -21.77
N ASP A 417 10.70 -12.73 -23.04
CA ASP A 417 10.90 -11.75 -24.11
C ASP A 417 9.56 -11.10 -24.55
N ARG A 418 9.66 -10.03 -25.35
CA ARG A 418 8.50 -9.27 -25.83
C ARG A 418 7.59 -10.07 -26.78
N GLU A 419 8.12 -11.04 -27.53
CA GLU A 419 7.33 -11.86 -28.44
C GLU A 419 6.35 -12.73 -27.65
N ARG A 420 6.85 -13.41 -26.61
CA ARG A 420 6.04 -14.25 -25.71
C ARG A 420 5.04 -13.47 -24.86
N LEU A 421 5.22 -12.16 -24.70
CA LEU A 421 4.25 -11.28 -24.03
C LEU A 421 3.03 -10.91 -24.91
N THR A 422 3.05 -11.17 -26.22
CA THR A 422 1.92 -10.87 -27.12
C THR A 422 0.69 -11.74 -26.85
N GLU A 423 0.90 -13.04 -26.61
CA GLU A 423 -0.16 -14.06 -26.44
C GLU A 423 -0.69 -14.20 -24.99
N VAL A 424 -0.21 -13.37 -24.06
CA VAL A 424 -0.50 -13.49 -22.63
C VAL A 424 -2.00 -13.36 -22.33
N THR A 425 -2.55 -14.34 -21.61
CA THR A 425 -3.97 -14.37 -21.23
C THR A 425 -4.24 -13.82 -19.81
N PRO A 426 -5.47 -13.39 -19.51
CA PRO A 426 -5.85 -12.95 -18.16
C PRO A 426 -5.63 -14.00 -17.07
N GLU A 427 -5.80 -15.28 -17.40
CA GLU A 427 -5.62 -16.38 -16.46
C GLU A 427 -4.14 -16.60 -16.12
N GLN A 428 -3.26 -16.48 -17.12
CA GLN A 428 -1.81 -16.50 -16.92
C GLN A 428 -1.33 -15.31 -16.08
N ALA A 429 -1.86 -14.10 -16.33
CA ALA A 429 -1.50 -12.91 -15.57
C ALA A 429 -2.01 -12.95 -14.12
N CYS A 430 -3.13 -13.64 -13.86
CA CYS A 430 -3.63 -13.89 -12.50
C CYS A 430 -2.88 -15.00 -11.75
N ALA A 431 -2.08 -15.84 -12.43
CA ALA A 431 -1.34 -16.95 -11.82
C ALA A 431 -0.02 -16.50 -11.16
N HIS A 432 -0.11 -15.58 -10.19
CA HIS A 432 1.06 -15.01 -9.52
C HIS A 432 1.82 -16.08 -8.68
N PRO A 433 3.16 -16.21 -8.80
CA PRO A 433 3.91 -17.34 -8.22
C PRO A 433 3.95 -17.39 -6.67
N ASN A 434 3.96 -16.23 -6.00
CA ASN A 434 4.25 -16.15 -4.55
C ASN A 434 3.06 -15.72 -3.68
N TRP A 435 1.94 -15.29 -4.27
CA TRP A 435 0.87 -14.57 -3.57
C TRP A 435 -0.50 -14.91 -4.18
N SER A 436 -1.51 -15.15 -3.34
CA SER A 436 -2.92 -15.26 -3.76
C SER A 436 -3.60 -13.90 -3.64
N MET A 437 -3.79 -13.20 -4.75
CA MET A 437 -4.23 -11.79 -4.78
C MET A 437 -5.49 -11.59 -5.64
N GLY A 438 -6.04 -10.37 -5.62
CA GLY A 438 -7.13 -9.97 -6.51
C GLY A 438 -6.72 -9.90 -7.98
N ARG A 439 -7.68 -9.97 -8.90
CA ARG A 439 -7.42 -9.98 -10.36
C ARG A 439 -6.70 -8.70 -10.84
N LYS A 440 -7.12 -7.52 -10.36
CA LYS A 440 -6.53 -6.22 -10.74
C LYS A 440 -5.04 -6.15 -10.35
N ILE A 441 -4.74 -6.36 -9.06
CA ILE A 441 -3.36 -6.33 -8.53
C ILE A 441 -2.48 -7.45 -9.10
N SER A 442 -3.02 -8.60 -9.48
CA SER A 442 -2.24 -9.65 -10.15
C SER A 442 -1.78 -9.23 -11.55
N VAL A 443 -2.65 -8.58 -12.33
CA VAL A 443 -2.26 -7.99 -13.64
C VAL A 443 -1.32 -6.80 -13.46
N ASP A 444 -1.56 -5.93 -12.48
CA ASP A 444 -0.63 -4.84 -12.14
C ASP A 444 0.76 -5.40 -11.76
N SER A 445 0.82 -6.53 -11.04
CA SER A 445 2.09 -7.20 -10.70
C SER A 445 2.74 -7.89 -11.90
N ALA A 446 1.96 -8.32 -12.89
CA ALA A 446 2.46 -8.93 -14.12
C ALA A 446 3.02 -7.89 -15.12
N THR A 447 2.47 -6.67 -15.12
CA THR A 447 2.97 -5.54 -15.94
C THR A 447 4.06 -4.71 -15.25
N LEU A 448 4.36 -4.99 -13.98
CA LEU A 448 5.08 -4.14 -13.03
C LEU A 448 4.41 -2.79 -12.71
N MET A 449 3.17 -2.53 -13.17
CA MET A 449 2.44 -1.32 -12.78
C MET A 449 2.18 -1.25 -11.26
N ASN A 450 1.99 -2.39 -10.58
CA ASN A 450 1.81 -2.42 -9.12
C ASN A 450 2.99 -1.72 -8.43
N LYS A 451 4.20 -2.08 -8.86
CA LYS A 451 5.45 -1.49 -8.36
C LYS A 451 5.60 -0.01 -8.74
N GLY A 452 5.04 0.40 -9.88
CA GLY A 452 4.96 1.80 -10.29
C GLY A 452 4.05 2.64 -9.40
N LEU A 453 2.84 2.15 -9.09
CA LEU A 453 1.93 2.80 -8.15
C LEU A 453 2.55 2.89 -6.74
N GLU A 454 3.25 1.84 -6.31
CA GLU A 454 3.96 1.81 -5.03
C GLU A 454 5.15 2.78 -4.94
N VAL A 455 5.83 3.10 -6.05
CA VAL A 455 6.86 4.15 -6.11
C VAL A 455 6.25 5.53 -5.85
N ILE A 456 5.07 5.82 -6.42
CA ILE A 456 4.32 7.06 -6.17
C ILE A 456 3.84 7.11 -4.72
N GLU A 457 3.32 6.00 -4.19
CA GLU A 457 2.92 5.89 -2.79
C GLU A 457 4.12 6.10 -1.84
N ALA A 458 5.27 5.48 -2.11
CA ALA A 458 6.47 5.60 -1.29
C ALA A 458 7.05 7.03 -1.31
N HIS A 459 6.95 7.74 -2.43
CA HIS A 459 7.29 9.15 -2.52
C HIS A 459 6.49 9.99 -1.51
N HIS A 460 5.17 9.82 -1.46
CA HIS A 460 4.32 10.57 -0.53
C HIS A 460 4.44 10.10 0.92
N LEU A 461 4.45 8.78 1.18
CA LEU A 461 4.51 8.22 2.53
C LEU A 461 5.82 8.55 3.28
N PHE A 462 6.94 8.60 2.55
CA PHE A 462 8.27 8.83 3.14
C PHE A 462 8.85 10.21 2.80
N GLU A 463 8.17 11.01 1.97
CA GLU A 463 8.59 12.32 1.46
C GLU A 463 9.99 12.29 0.84
N LEU A 464 10.23 11.26 0.00
CA LEU A 464 11.48 11.05 -0.72
C LEU A 464 11.29 11.37 -2.21
N PRO A 465 12.17 12.15 -2.85
CA PRO A 465 12.11 12.39 -4.29
C PRO A 465 12.44 11.10 -5.06
N ALA A 466 11.95 10.98 -6.30
CA ALA A 466 11.89 9.71 -7.03
C ALA A 466 13.26 9.07 -7.29
N GLU A 467 14.34 9.84 -7.41
CA GLU A 467 15.72 9.34 -7.58
C GLU A 467 16.25 8.61 -6.34
N ARG A 468 15.57 8.77 -5.20
CA ARG A 468 15.89 8.13 -3.91
C ARG A 468 14.97 6.94 -3.62
N ILE A 469 14.22 6.48 -4.61
CA ILE A 469 13.38 5.29 -4.59
C ILE A 469 13.90 4.36 -5.68
N GLU A 470 14.54 3.26 -5.29
CA GLU A 470 14.99 2.22 -6.22
C GLU A 470 13.98 1.06 -6.26
N VAL A 471 13.81 0.44 -7.43
CA VAL A 471 13.07 -0.82 -7.57
C VAL A 471 14.04 -1.95 -7.92
N VAL A 472 14.02 -3.02 -7.14
CA VAL A 472 14.82 -4.23 -7.37
C VAL A 472 13.88 -5.44 -7.42
N VAL A 473 14.04 -6.31 -8.40
CA VAL A 473 13.27 -7.56 -8.43
C VAL A 473 13.94 -8.59 -7.52
N HIS A 474 13.22 -9.01 -6.47
CA HIS A 474 13.55 -10.05 -5.51
C HIS A 474 12.56 -11.22 -5.67
N PRO A 475 12.89 -12.25 -6.47
CA PRO A 475 11.93 -13.28 -6.89
C PRO A 475 11.32 -14.12 -5.77
N GLN A 476 11.98 -14.24 -4.63
CA GLN A 476 11.50 -15.01 -3.49
C GLN A 476 10.41 -14.29 -2.66
N SER A 477 10.24 -12.98 -2.82
CA SER A 477 9.30 -12.16 -2.02
C SER A 477 9.39 -12.44 -0.50
N SER A 478 10.61 -12.49 0.02
CA SER A 478 10.92 -12.82 1.42
C SER A 478 11.64 -11.70 2.18
N ILE A 479 12.42 -10.88 1.47
CA ILE A 479 12.70 -9.49 1.83
C ILE A 479 11.58 -8.66 1.21
N HIS A 480 10.91 -7.85 2.03
CA HIS A 480 9.74 -7.10 1.59
C HIS A 480 10.08 -5.66 1.17
N SER A 481 11.10 -5.03 1.75
CA SER A 481 11.82 -3.83 1.26
C SER A 481 13.11 -3.62 2.06
N LEU A 482 13.95 -2.68 1.60
CA LEU A 482 15.16 -2.24 2.30
C LEU A 482 15.23 -0.71 2.43
N VAL A 483 15.90 -0.21 3.47
CA VAL A 483 16.23 1.20 3.70
C VAL A 483 17.74 1.35 3.79
N ASP A 484 18.29 2.17 2.91
CA ASP A 484 19.73 2.44 2.74
C ASP A 484 20.08 3.72 3.50
N TYR A 485 21.06 3.69 4.40
CA TYR A 485 21.44 4.81 5.28
C TYR A 485 22.80 5.41 4.92
N VAL A 486 22.97 6.71 5.19
CA VAL A 486 24.15 7.51 4.77
C VAL A 486 25.47 7.05 5.39
N ASP A 487 25.43 6.25 6.47
CA ASP A 487 26.59 5.60 7.08
C ASP A 487 27.08 4.36 6.32
N GLY A 488 26.30 3.86 5.34
CA GLY A 488 26.59 2.63 4.59
C GLY A 488 25.88 1.38 5.12
N SER A 489 25.11 1.50 6.20
CA SER A 489 24.21 0.42 6.64
C SER A 489 22.97 0.32 5.75
N MET A 490 22.38 -0.86 5.69
CA MET A 490 21.10 -1.10 5.03
C MET A 490 20.26 -2.02 5.91
N LEU A 491 19.05 -1.57 6.27
CA LEU A 491 18.09 -2.32 7.07
C LEU A 491 17.04 -2.94 6.14
N ALA A 492 16.62 -4.17 6.42
CA ALA A 492 15.63 -4.89 5.62
C ALA A 492 14.65 -5.63 6.52
N GLN A 493 13.37 -5.62 6.15
CA GLN A 493 12.36 -6.44 6.84
C GLN A 493 12.12 -7.72 6.05
N LEU A 494 12.27 -8.86 6.76
CA LEU A 494 12.07 -10.20 6.22
C LEU A 494 10.83 -10.85 6.83
N GLY A 495 10.12 -11.67 6.06
CA GLY A 495 8.97 -12.42 6.52
C GLY A 495 8.43 -13.40 5.48
N GLN A 496 7.37 -14.12 5.86
CA GLN A 496 6.55 -14.85 4.91
C GLN A 496 5.74 -13.83 4.05
N PRO A 497 5.33 -14.19 2.81
CA PRO A 497 4.38 -13.40 2.03
C PRO A 497 2.95 -13.52 2.60
N ASP A 498 2.71 -12.85 3.73
CA ASP A 498 1.43 -12.88 4.45
C ASP A 498 1.09 -11.51 5.07
N MET A 499 0.01 -10.89 4.58
CA MET A 499 -0.46 -9.55 4.97
C MET A 499 -0.93 -9.48 6.44
N ARG A 500 -1.17 -10.61 7.11
CA ARG A 500 -1.47 -10.60 8.55
C ARG A 500 -0.28 -10.07 9.37
N THR A 501 0.94 -10.19 8.84
CA THR A 501 2.15 -9.59 9.42
C THR A 501 2.08 -8.06 9.42
N THR A 502 1.72 -7.44 8.30
CA THR A 502 1.67 -5.98 8.16
C THR A 502 0.47 -5.40 8.91
N LEU A 503 -0.65 -6.12 8.93
CA LEU A 503 -1.84 -5.80 9.73
C LEU A 503 -1.57 -5.89 11.24
N ALA A 504 -0.81 -6.88 11.71
CA ALA A 504 -0.40 -6.97 13.12
C ALA A 504 0.48 -5.77 13.52
N VAL A 505 1.41 -5.34 12.66
CA VAL A 505 2.19 -4.10 12.85
C VAL A 505 1.27 -2.88 12.87
N GLY A 506 0.36 -2.75 11.89
CA GLY A 506 -0.66 -1.71 11.86
C GLY A 506 -1.46 -1.59 13.15
N LEU A 507 -1.92 -2.72 13.68
CA LEU A 507 -2.76 -2.79 14.87
C LEU A 507 -2.00 -2.56 16.18
N ALA A 508 -0.71 -2.90 16.26
CA ALA A 508 0.06 -2.90 17.50
C ALA A 508 1.13 -1.79 17.62
N TRP A 509 1.73 -1.33 16.51
CA TRP A 509 2.92 -0.46 16.52
C TRP A 509 2.83 0.72 17.50
N PRO A 510 3.85 0.96 18.34
CA PRO A 510 5.21 0.36 18.29
C PRO A 510 5.35 -1.05 18.90
N GLU A 511 4.28 -1.65 19.42
CA GLU A 511 4.30 -3.04 19.90
C GLU A 511 4.22 -4.06 18.75
N ARG A 512 4.49 -5.33 19.06
CA ARG A 512 4.22 -6.48 18.18
C ARG A 512 3.20 -7.41 18.86
N ILE A 513 2.40 -8.11 18.06
CA ILE A 513 1.38 -9.07 18.49
C ILE A 513 1.43 -10.32 17.59
N GLU A 514 0.81 -11.43 18.02
CA GLU A 514 0.73 -12.64 17.22
C GLU A 514 -0.17 -12.45 15.97
N ALA A 515 0.40 -12.66 14.79
CA ALA A 515 -0.32 -12.54 13.51
C ALA A 515 -0.95 -13.86 13.03
N GLY A 516 -0.65 -15.00 13.66
CA GLY A 516 -1.01 -16.33 13.15
C GLY A 516 -0.25 -16.76 11.89
N VAL A 517 0.91 -16.14 11.63
CA VAL A 517 1.82 -16.42 10.52
C VAL A 517 2.98 -17.27 11.03
N ALA A 518 3.41 -18.26 10.25
CA ALA A 518 4.56 -19.10 10.60
C ALA A 518 5.89 -18.30 10.55
N PRO A 519 6.90 -18.63 11.37
CA PRO A 519 8.22 -18.02 11.27
C PRO A 519 8.85 -18.28 9.89
N LEU A 520 9.80 -17.43 9.50
CA LEU A 520 10.59 -17.61 8.28
C LEU A 520 11.77 -18.55 8.56
N ASP A 521 11.79 -19.71 7.91
CA ASP A 521 12.94 -20.63 7.94
C ASP A 521 13.94 -20.24 6.85
N LEU A 522 15.05 -19.62 7.27
CA LEU A 522 16.12 -19.18 6.37
C LEU A 522 16.89 -20.35 5.72
N VAL A 523 16.92 -21.53 6.35
CA VAL A 523 17.61 -22.72 5.81
C VAL A 523 16.75 -23.39 4.74
N ALA A 524 15.43 -23.46 4.95
CA ALA A 524 14.48 -23.93 3.94
C ALA A 524 14.35 -22.94 2.76
N LEU A 525 14.47 -21.64 3.01
CA LEU A 525 14.49 -20.58 1.98
C LEU A 525 15.77 -20.63 1.14
N GLY A 526 16.93 -20.84 1.78
CA GLY A 526 18.21 -21.22 1.15
C GLY A 526 18.95 -20.15 0.34
N ARG A 527 18.26 -19.48 -0.59
CA ARG A 527 18.86 -18.48 -1.51
C ARG A 527 17.94 -17.28 -1.71
N LEU A 528 18.54 -16.09 -1.65
CA LEU A 528 17.91 -14.81 -1.96
C LEU A 528 18.53 -14.28 -3.25
N ASP A 529 17.70 -13.89 -4.22
CA ASP A 529 18.16 -13.31 -5.49
C ASP A 529 17.70 -11.86 -5.63
N PHE A 530 18.51 -11.08 -6.35
CA PHE A 530 18.23 -9.70 -6.70
C PHE A 530 18.61 -9.47 -8.17
N GLN A 531 17.76 -8.80 -8.93
CA GLN A 531 18.02 -8.42 -10.31
C GLN A 531 17.39 -7.04 -10.60
N ALA A 532 17.90 -6.35 -11.62
CA ALA A 532 17.23 -5.14 -12.12
C ALA A 532 15.85 -5.48 -12.72
N PRO A 533 14.86 -4.57 -12.63
CA PRO A 533 13.60 -4.71 -13.36
C PRO A 533 13.83 -4.49 -14.86
N ASP A 534 13.21 -5.31 -15.71
CA ASP A 534 13.24 -5.12 -17.15
C ASP A 534 12.16 -4.11 -17.58
N THR A 535 12.54 -2.83 -17.63
CA THR A 535 11.63 -1.74 -18.04
C THR A 535 11.44 -1.64 -19.56
N ALA A 536 12.09 -2.51 -20.37
CA ALA A 536 11.87 -2.58 -21.81
C ALA A 536 10.78 -3.62 -22.15
N ALA A 537 10.77 -4.76 -21.45
CA ALA A 537 9.67 -5.72 -21.49
C ALA A 537 8.44 -5.22 -20.70
N PHE A 538 8.65 -4.56 -19.55
CA PHE A 538 7.60 -4.11 -18.63
C PHE A 538 7.62 -2.57 -18.43
N PRO A 539 7.22 -1.79 -19.46
CA PRO A 539 7.35 -0.33 -19.44
C PRO A 539 6.42 0.39 -18.47
N CYS A 540 5.40 -0.24 -17.88
CA CYS A 540 4.53 0.41 -16.89
C CYS A 540 5.29 1.02 -15.72
N LEU A 541 6.39 0.40 -15.29
CA LEU A 541 7.25 0.96 -14.25
C LEU A 541 7.90 2.29 -14.70
N ARG A 542 8.40 2.37 -15.94
CA ARG A 542 8.91 3.62 -16.55
C ARG A 542 7.83 4.69 -16.61
N LEU A 543 6.60 4.32 -16.99
CA LEU A 543 5.46 5.24 -17.05
C LEU A 543 5.14 5.83 -15.67
N ALA A 544 5.18 5.02 -14.62
CA ALA A 544 4.95 5.51 -13.25
C ALA A 544 6.02 6.48 -12.76
N TYR A 545 7.31 6.22 -13.03
CA TYR A 545 8.37 7.20 -12.75
C TYR A 545 8.19 8.50 -13.55
N ALA A 546 7.76 8.42 -14.82
CA ALA A 546 7.49 9.60 -15.63
C ALA A 546 6.29 10.42 -15.10
N ALA A 547 5.21 9.74 -14.70
CA ALA A 547 4.04 10.37 -14.07
C ALA A 547 4.41 11.06 -12.75
N LEU A 548 5.24 10.42 -11.92
CA LEU A 548 5.73 10.97 -10.67
C LEU A 548 6.61 12.21 -10.87
N GLN A 549 7.53 12.17 -11.85
CA GLN A 549 8.43 13.29 -12.15
C GLN A 549 7.73 14.50 -12.78
N ALA A 550 6.65 14.28 -13.54
CA ALA A 550 5.80 15.35 -14.05
C ALA A 550 4.90 15.95 -12.95
N GLY A 551 4.49 15.15 -11.97
CA GLY A 551 3.67 15.56 -10.83
C GLY A 551 2.27 16.03 -11.23
N GLY A 552 1.70 16.95 -10.44
CA GLY A 552 0.39 17.55 -10.69
C GLY A 552 -0.72 16.49 -10.76
N SER A 553 -1.46 16.48 -11.86
CA SER A 553 -2.51 15.50 -12.16
C SER A 553 -2.04 14.16 -12.75
N LEU A 554 -0.79 14.07 -13.27
CA LEU A 554 -0.40 12.92 -14.10
C LEU A 554 -0.38 11.56 -13.38
N PRO A 555 -0.08 11.45 -12.07
CA PRO A 555 -0.27 10.21 -11.31
C PRO A 555 -1.72 9.73 -11.24
N ALA A 556 -2.71 10.64 -11.21
CA ALA A 556 -4.12 10.27 -11.25
C ALA A 556 -4.53 9.77 -12.64
N VAL A 557 -4.05 10.43 -13.71
CA VAL A 557 -4.22 10.00 -15.10
C VAL A 557 -3.65 8.60 -15.34
N LEU A 558 -2.44 8.33 -14.83
CA LEU A 558 -1.78 7.02 -14.86
C LEU A 558 -2.66 5.92 -14.22
N ASN A 559 -3.16 6.15 -12.99
CA ASN A 559 -3.99 5.17 -12.30
C ASN A 559 -5.33 4.93 -13.03
N ALA A 560 -6.00 6.00 -13.44
CA ALA A 560 -7.27 5.96 -14.15
C ALA A 560 -7.17 5.18 -15.48
N ALA A 561 -6.15 5.49 -16.29
CA ALA A 561 -5.88 4.77 -17.54
C ALA A 561 -5.55 3.29 -17.27
N ASN A 562 -4.78 2.99 -16.22
CA ASN A 562 -4.46 1.62 -15.84
C ASN A 562 -5.70 0.82 -15.38
N GLU A 563 -6.60 1.40 -14.59
CA GLU A 563 -7.85 0.74 -14.20
C GLU A 563 -8.72 0.39 -15.41
N ILE A 564 -8.82 1.28 -16.41
CA ILE A 564 -9.53 0.99 -17.68
C ILE A 564 -8.80 -0.09 -18.49
N ALA A 565 -7.48 0.00 -18.64
CA ALA A 565 -6.68 -0.94 -19.41
C ALA A 565 -6.70 -2.36 -18.82
N VAL A 566 -6.54 -2.50 -17.50
CA VAL A 566 -6.62 -3.78 -16.79
C VAL A 566 -8.05 -4.33 -16.82
N SER A 567 -9.08 -3.49 -16.69
CA SER A 567 -10.48 -3.89 -16.88
C SER A 567 -10.74 -4.44 -18.29
N ALA A 568 -10.16 -3.81 -19.32
CA ALA A 568 -10.26 -4.26 -20.70
C ALA A 568 -9.55 -5.59 -20.94
N PHE A 569 -8.30 -5.72 -20.47
CA PHE A 569 -7.53 -6.96 -20.58
C PHE A 569 -8.19 -8.13 -19.85
N LEU A 570 -8.63 -7.94 -18.59
CA LEU A 570 -9.34 -8.96 -17.81
C LEU A 570 -10.67 -9.42 -18.45
N GLN A 571 -11.23 -8.61 -19.34
CA GLN A 571 -12.44 -8.88 -20.14
C GLN A 571 -12.12 -9.32 -21.58
N ARG A 572 -10.84 -9.58 -21.91
CA ARG A 572 -10.36 -9.98 -23.25
C ARG A 572 -10.67 -8.97 -24.36
N ARG A 573 -10.72 -7.67 -24.02
CA ARG A 573 -10.96 -6.53 -24.93
C ARG A 573 -9.70 -5.71 -25.24
N LEU A 574 -8.55 -6.10 -24.70
CA LEU A 574 -7.24 -5.48 -24.90
C LEU A 574 -6.18 -6.58 -24.75
N ALA A 575 -5.12 -6.56 -25.56
CA ALA A 575 -3.98 -7.46 -25.39
C ALA A 575 -3.10 -7.05 -24.20
N PHE A 576 -2.26 -7.95 -23.67
CA PHE A 576 -1.40 -7.65 -22.52
C PHE A 576 -0.45 -6.47 -22.78
N LEU A 577 0.20 -6.44 -23.95
CA LEU A 577 1.06 -5.32 -24.37
C LEU A 577 0.26 -4.05 -24.74
N GLY A 578 -1.05 -4.15 -24.92
CA GLY A 578 -1.94 -3.00 -25.08
C GLY A 578 -2.14 -2.22 -23.78
N ILE A 579 -1.92 -2.83 -22.61
CA ILE A 579 -2.03 -2.16 -21.30
C ILE A 579 -1.08 -0.95 -21.20
N PRO A 580 0.25 -1.11 -21.29
CA PRO A 580 1.16 0.04 -21.22
C PRO A 580 0.93 1.05 -22.34
N ALA A 581 0.61 0.59 -23.57
CA ALA A 581 0.39 1.47 -24.70
C ALA A 581 -0.84 2.39 -24.52
N LEU A 582 -1.90 1.89 -23.88
CA LEU A 582 -3.10 2.71 -23.60
C LEU A 582 -2.85 3.73 -22.49
N ILE A 583 -2.02 3.37 -21.52
CA ILE A 583 -1.60 4.25 -20.43
C ILE A 583 -0.69 5.36 -20.97
N GLU A 584 0.31 5.02 -21.80
CA GLU A 584 1.23 5.96 -22.44
C GLU A 584 0.47 6.95 -23.36
N ASP A 585 -0.40 6.47 -24.24
CA ASP A 585 -1.25 7.33 -25.10
C ASP A 585 -2.23 8.22 -24.31
N THR A 586 -2.74 7.76 -23.15
CA THR A 586 -3.62 8.58 -22.31
C THR A 586 -2.84 9.67 -21.57
N MET A 587 -1.63 9.35 -21.08
CA MET A 587 -0.72 10.33 -20.45
C MET A 587 -0.22 11.39 -21.43
N ASP A 588 0.13 10.99 -22.65
CA ASP A 588 0.58 11.91 -23.71
C ASP A 588 -0.53 12.88 -24.16
N ARG A 589 -1.80 12.49 -24.03
CA ARG A 589 -2.97 13.35 -24.30
C ARG A 589 -3.32 14.27 -23.14
N LEU A 590 -3.30 13.74 -21.92
CA LEU A 590 -3.68 14.45 -20.70
C LEU A 590 -2.43 14.87 -19.93
N HIS A 591 -1.75 15.88 -20.50
CA HIS A 591 -0.58 16.51 -19.90
C HIS A 591 -0.79 16.88 -18.42
N ALA A 592 0.28 16.90 -17.64
CA ALA A 592 0.24 17.28 -16.23
C ALA A 592 -0.33 18.70 -16.05
N LEU A 593 -1.50 18.79 -15.42
CA LEU A 593 -2.11 20.04 -14.97
C LEU A 593 -1.72 20.31 -13.51
N PRO A 594 -1.66 21.59 -13.06
CA PRO A 594 -1.62 21.93 -11.64
C PRO A 594 -2.75 21.23 -10.89
N GLY A 595 -2.39 20.47 -9.85
CA GLY A 595 -3.23 19.43 -9.24
C GLY A 595 -3.50 19.65 -7.75
N ASP A 596 -3.34 20.88 -7.29
CA ASP A 596 -3.26 21.29 -5.88
C ASP A 596 -4.53 20.98 -5.06
N THR A 597 -5.66 20.70 -5.74
CA THR A 597 -6.94 20.34 -5.11
C THR A 597 -7.34 18.89 -5.41
N LEU A 598 -8.09 18.28 -4.49
CA LEU A 598 -8.62 16.93 -4.67
C LEU A 598 -9.59 16.89 -5.85
N GLU A 599 -10.38 17.95 -5.99
CA GLU A 599 -11.40 18.12 -7.02
C GLU A 599 -10.77 18.15 -8.42
N ALA A 600 -9.61 18.80 -8.58
CA ALA A 600 -8.85 18.78 -9.83
C ALA A 600 -8.28 17.40 -10.15
N ARG A 601 -7.77 16.66 -9.14
CA ARG A 601 -7.25 15.30 -9.35
C ARG A 601 -8.35 14.27 -9.63
N LEU A 602 -9.53 14.41 -9.02
CA LEU A 602 -10.70 13.60 -9.33
C LEU A 602 -11.28 13.91 -10.72
N ALA A 603 -11.28 15.18 -11.14
CA ALA A 603 -11.63 15.56 -12.52
C ALA A 603 -10.65 14.97 -13.54
N ALA A 604 -9.34 14.95 -13.24
CA ALA A 604 -8.32 14.34 -14.09
C ALA A 604 -8.45 12.80 -14.17
N ASP A 605 -8.78 12.12 -13.05
CA ASP A 605 -9.11 10.69 -13.05
C ASP A 605 -10.34 10.39 -13.92
N ALA A 606 -11.41 11.19 -13.78
CA ALA A 606 -12.61 11.04 -14.60
C ALA A 606 -12.35 11.24 -16.10
N GLU A 607 -11.59 12.27 -16.47
CA GLU A 607 -11.26 12.54 -17.88
C GLU A 607 -10.29 11.50 -18.47
N ALA A 608 -9.34 11.01 -17.68
CA ALA A 608 -8.48 9.89 -18.08
C ALA A 608 -9.28 8.60 -18.31
N ARG A 609 -10.35 8.34 -17.54
CA ARG A 609 -11.29 7.23 -17.80
C ARG A 609 -12.05 7.44 -19.11
N ASN A 610 -12.47 8.67 -19.42
CA ASN A 610 -13.13 9.00 -20.69
C ASN A 610 -12.19 8.74 -21.88
N VAL A 611 -11.00 9.34 -21.87
CA VAL A 611 -10.01 9.24 -22.95
C VAL A 611 -9.55 7.79 -23.15
N ALA A 612 -9.17 7.08 -22.08
CA ALA A 612 -8.76 5.69 -22.20
C ALA A 612 -9.89 4.79 -22.76
N SER A 613 -11.15 5.07 -22.40
CA SER A 613 -12.31 4.33 -22.93
C SER A 613 -12.58 4.65 -24.40
N GLU A 614 -12.45 5.90 -24.83
CA GLU A 614 -12.60 6.33 -26.23
C GLU A 614 -11.52 5.71 -27.12
N ARG A 615 -10.26 5.74 -26.67
CA ARG A 615 -9.09 5.21 -27.40
C ARG A 615 -9.17 3.69 -27.56
N LEU A 616 -9.59 2.99 -26.50
CA LEU A 616 -9.91 1.56 -26.51
C LEU A 616 -11.08 1.24 -27.46
N ALA A 617 -12.17 1.99 -27.42
CA ALA A 617 -13.34 1.76 -28.27
C ALA A 617 -13.07 1.98 -29.77
N ARG A 618 -12.09 2.82 -30.11
CA ARG A 618 -11.64 3.02 -31.50
C ARG A 618 -10.63 1.98 -32.00
N GLY A 619 -10.22 1.01 -31.16
CA GLY A 619 -9.17 0.04 -31.50
C GLY A 619 -7.82 0.69 -31.81
N ALA A 620 -7.61 1.94 -31.39
CA ALA A 620 -6.47 2.76 -31.79
C ALA A 620 -5.21 2.51 -30.95
N VAL A 621 -5.28 1.49 -30.08
CA VAL A 621 -4.21 0.93 -29.25
C VAL A 621 -4.50 -0.57 -29.13
N SER A 622 -3.81 -1.39 -29.92
CA SER A 622 -3.92 -2.86 -29.93
C SER A 622 -2.58 -3.52 -30.22
#